data_AF-A0A259MKT7-F1
#
_entry.id   AF-A0A259MKT7-F1
#
_cell.length_a   1.000
_cell.length_b   1.000
_cell.length_c   1.000
_cell.angle_alpha   90.00
_cell.angle_beta   90.00
_cell.angle_gamma   90.00
#
_symmetry.space_group_name_H-M   'P 1'
#
loop_
_entity.id
_entity.type
_entity.pdbx_description
1 polymer ?
#
loop_
_entity_poly.entity_id
_entity_poly.type
_entity_poly.pdbx_seq_one_letter_code
_entity_poly.pdbx_strand_id
1 'polypeptide(L)'
;MEAGVKTFAVAALFALAPLAALAQGGPSFDCAKASNGAERAICKDATLAKADRELSGLYAALLAKLSGPAKESLEKSQVRWIVGRNRACVPNDDPDVIGRCLKTRYADRIADLKAAAAGPYPFVEDQSIERSGKVGKVTYTIDLRYPRFAGATADFTAINRTFAEAAAKAARETTPTADAGLDREQEWQAEQGYALFRPDPNVITVAVTFWAFTGGAHGYGSTSCTLVDLRTGKTVPPDGVFAPGSPWLKEVVAIVGADLKKQFVDNPGFEDALQITKLTKTVNTSGHFCWQAGKLQIYFNQYEVGPYSAGPYTVDIPYSRLKPLLRAGGPISR
;
A
#
# COMPACT_ATOMS: atom_id res chain seq x y z
N MET A 1 -79.69 -41.39 -17.64
CA MET A 1 -80.02 -39.98 -17.90
C MET A 1 -78.91 -39.16 -17.31
N GLU A 2 -78.14 -38.54 -18.19
CA GLU A 2 -76.90 -37.82 -17.93
C GLU A 2 -77.14 -36.53 -17.12
N ALA A 3 -76.19 -36.20 -16.24
CA ALA A 3 -75.93 -34.81 -15.86
C ALA A 3 -74.45 -34.70 -15.47
N GLY A 4 -73.65 -34.13 -16.38
CA GLY A 4 -72.22 -33.90 -16.21
C GLY A 4 -71.92 -32.75 -15.24
N VAL A 5 -70.98 -32.97 -14.32
CA VAL A 5 -70.42 -31.93 -13.46
C VAL A 5 -69.14 -31.41 -14.11
N LYS A 6 -69.13 -30.10 -14.41
CA LYS A 6 -67.98 -29.40 -14.98
C LYS A 6 -67.02 -28.95 -13.87
N THR A 7 -65.76 -29.32 -14.06
CA THR A 7 -64.58 -28.95 -13.29
C THR A 7 -64.27 -27.46 -13.37
N PHE A 8 -63.94 -26.82 -12.26
CA PHE A 8 -63.17 -25.56 -12.23
C PHE A 8 -61.88 -25.81 -11.46
N ALA A 9 -60.77 -25.95 -12.19
CA ALA A 9 -59.43 -25.95 -11.61
C ALA A 9 -58.96 -24.50 -11.45
N VAL A 10 -58.80 -24.03 -10.21
CA VAL A 10 -58.17 -22.74 -9.92
C VAL A 10 -56.66 -22.94 -9.99
N ALA A 11 -56.05 -22.54 -11.11
CA ALA A 11 -54.61 -22.47 -11.25
C ALA A 11 -54.10 -21.23 -10.49
N ALA A 12 -53.58 -21.42 -9.28
CA ALA A 12 -52.86 -20.38 -8.56
C ALA A 12 -51.49 -20.15 -9.21
N LEU A 13 -51.38 -19.12 -10.05
CA LEU A 13 -50.09 -18.59 -10.51
C LEU A 13 -49.39 -17.92 -9.31
N PHE A 14 -48.48 -18.65 -8.64
CA PHE A 14 -47.46 -18.02 -7.81
C PHE A 14 -46.46 -17.33 -8.73
N ALA A 15 -46.68 -16.04 -8.99
CA ALA A 15 -45.67 -15.17 -9.56
C ALA A 15 -44.53 -15.04 -8.55
N LEU A 16 -43.46 -15.82 -8.75
CA LEU A 16 -42.16 -15.60 -8.13
C LEU A 16 -41.62 -14.25 -8.66
N ALA A 17 -42.01 -13.16 -8.01
CA ALA A 17 -41.36 -11.88 -8.21
C ALA A 17 -39.88 -12.05 -7.81
N PRO A 18 -38.92 -11.73 -8.70
CA PRO A 18 -37.52 -11.74 -8.31
C PRO A 18 -37.37 -10.70 -7.20
N LEU A 19 -36.92 -11.14 -6.03
CA LEU A 19 -36.41 -10.25 -4.99
C LEU A 19 -35.27 -9.46 -5.64
N ALA A 20 -35.57 -8.25 -6.08
CA ALA A 20 -34.55 -7.28 -6.39
C ALA A 20 -33.71 -7.17 -5.13
N ALA A 21 -32.48 -7.69 -5.18
CA ALA A 21 -31.51 -7.49 -4.13
C ALA A 21 -31.38 -5.97 -3.95
N LEU A 22 -32.00 -5.43 -2.90
CA LEU A 22 -31.87 -4.03 -2.56
C LEU A 22 -30.37 -3.78 -2.45
N ALA A 23 -29.85 -2.95 -3.36
CA ALA A 23 -28.45 -2.56 -3.31
C ALA A 23 -28.18 -2.05 -1.89
N GLN A 24 -27.32 -2.74 -1.15
CA GLN A 24 -26.97 -2.34 0.21
C GLN A 24 -26.34 -0.95 0.15
N GLY A 25 -27.15 0.08 0.45
CA GLY A 25 -26.74 1.48 0.31
C GLY A 25 -25.71 1.91 1.35
N GLY A 26 -25.69 1.25 2.51
CA GLY A 26 -24.81 1.55 3.64
C GLY A 26 -23.54 0.68 3.71
N PRO A 27 -22.60 1.00 4.62
CA PRO A 27 -21.39 0.21 4.85
C PRO A 27 -21.70 -1.21 5.37
N SER A 28 -20.66 -1.98 5.69
CA SER A 28 -20.78 -3.32 6.27
C SER A 28 -21.24 -3.35 7.74
N PHE A 29 -21.48 -2.18 8.34
CA PHE A 29 -22.00 -2.00 9.68
C PHE A 29 -23.28 -1.14 9.70
N ASP A 30 -24.01 -1.19 10.80
CA ASP A 30 -25.24 -0.42 11.01
C ASP A 30 -24.92 1.04 11.33
N CYS A 31 -25.29 1.95 10.42
CA CYS A 31 -25.07 3.39 10.59
C CYS A 31 -25.80 4.00 11.79
N ALA A 32 -26.88 3.38 12.27
CA ALA A 32 -27.54 3.81 13.50
C ALA A 32 -26.66 3.58 14.75
N LYS A 33 -25.64 2.71 14.64
CA LYS A 33 -24.69 2.38 15.71
C LYS A 33 -23.33 3.07 15.54
N ALA A 34 -23.21 4.01 14.61
CA ALA A 34 -21.97 4.73 14.36
C ALA A 34 -21.54 5.53 15.62
N SER A 35 -20.44 5.12 16.22
CA SER A 35 -19.92 5.57 17.51
C SER A 35 -18.87 6.69 17.38
N ASN A 36 -18.11 6.72 16.29
CA ASN A 36 -16.99 7.65 16.09
C ASN A 36 -17.09 8.46 14.78
N GLY A 37 -16.19 9.44 14.63
CA GLY A 37 -16.17 10.34 13.49
C GLY A 37 -15.97 9.63 12.15
N ALA A 38 -15.09 8.63 12.12
CA ALA A 38 -14.84 7.82 10.93
C ALA A 38 -16.09 7.04 10.49
N GLU A 39 -16.77 6.35 11.42
CA GLU A 39 -18.00 5.62 11.11
C GLU A 39 -19.10 6.54 10.57
N ARG A 40 -19.28 7.72 11.18
CA ARG A 40 -20.25 8.71 10.70
C ARG A 40 -19.90 9.25 9.31
N ALA A 41 -18.62 9.45 9.02
CA ALA A 41 -18.16 9.87 7.70
C ALA A 41 -18.39 8.76 6.64
N ILE A 42 -18.06 7.51 6.97
CA ILE A 42 -18.31 6.35 6.11
C ILE A 42 -19.80 6.20 5.78
N CYS A 43 -20.68 6.40 6.76
CA CYS A 43 -22.13 6.33 6.57
C CYS A 43 -22.71 7.41 5.66
N LYS A 44 -22.01 8.54 5.49
CA LYS A 44 -22.46 9.68 4.67
C LYS A 44 -21.89 9.68 3.26
N ASP A 45 -20.88 8.87 2.97
CA ASP A 45 -20.20 8.81 1.66
C ASP A 45 -20.38 7.41 1.04
N ALA A 46 -21.09 7.35 -0.08
CA ALA A 46 -21.37 6.09 -0.78
C ALA A 46 -20.11 5.38 -1.31
N THR A 47 -19.05 6.12 -1.62
CA THR A 47 -17.76 5.58 -2.06
C THR A 47 -17.04 4.92 -0.88
N LEU A 48 -17.02 5.57 0.28
CA LEU A 48 -16.47 5.00 1.51
C LEU A 48 -17.28 3.79 1.98
N ALA A 49 -18.61 3.85 1.93
CA ALA A 49 -19.46 2.71 2.24
C ALA A 49 -19.19 1.51 1.32
N LYS A 50 -18.96 1.75 0.01
CA LYS A 50 -18.56 0.70 -0.94
C LYS A 50 -17.19 0.11 -0.60
N ALA A 51 -16.20 0.95 -0.32
CA ALA A 51 -14.86 0.50 0.06
C ALA A 51 -14.89 -0.32 1.36
N ASP A 52 -15.72 0.08 2.32
CA ASP A 52 -15.95 -0.67 3.56
C ASP A 52 -16.50 -2.07 3.31
N ARG A 53 -17.51 -2.20 2.44
CA ARG A 53 -18.03 -3.52 2.04
C ARG A 53 -17.01 -4.37 1.30
N GLU A 54 -16.22 -3.78 0.40
CA GLU A 54 -15.15 -4.48 -0.32
C GLU A 54 -14.10 -5.04 0.65
N LEU A 55 -13.61 -4.20 1.56
CA LEU A 55 -12.64 -4.60 2.57
C LEU A 55 -13.20 -5.72 3.44
N SER A 56 -14.42 -5.56 3.95
CA SER A 56 -15.08 -6.57 4.80
C SER A 56 -15.27 -7.90 4.07
N GLY A 57 -15.63 -7.88 2.79
CA GLY A 57 -15.72 -9.07 1.96
C GLY A 57 -14.38 -9.78 1.76
N LEU A 58 -13.32 -9.03 1.45
CA LEU A 58 -11.95 -9.56 1.30
C LEU A 58 -11.43 -10.15 2.61
N TYR A 59 -11.65 -9.45 3.72
CA TYR A 59 -11.27 -9.90 5.06
C TYR A 59 -11.97 -11.21 5.41
N ALA A 60 -13.29 -11.29 5.25
CA ALA A 60 -14.05 -12.51 5.54
C ALA A 60 -13.61 -13.69 4.66
N ALA A 61 -13.40 -13.44 3.36
CA ALA A 61 -12.94 -14.47 2.43
C ALA A 61 -11.53 -15.00 2.76
N LEU A 62 -10.62 -14.13 3.21
CA LEU A 62 -9.30 -14.54 3.64
C LEU A 62 -9.37 -15.27 4.98
N LEU A 63 -10.11 -14.74 5.96
CA LEU A 63 -10.28 -15.33 7.29
C LEU A 63 -10.82 -16.76 7.21
N ALA A 64 -11.78 -17.04 6.31
CA ALA A 64 -12.36 -18.36 6.09
C ALA A 64 -11.36 -19.40 5.56
N LYS A 65 -10.25 -18.96 4.94
CA LYS A 65 -9.18 -19.83 4.43
C LYS A 65 -8.06 -20.07 5.45
N LEU A 66 -8.07 -19.35 6.57
CA LEU A 66 -7.00 -19.39 7.57
C LEU A 66 -7.45 -20.13 8.83
N SER A 67 -6.47 -20.74 9.51
CA SER A 67 -6.64 -21.42 10.79
C SER A 67 -5.45 -21.14 11.71
N GLY A 68 -5.63 -21.36 13.00
CA GLY A 68 -4.57 -21.23 14.00
C GLY A 68 -3.86 -19.86 13.98
N PRO A 69 -2.51 -19.83 14.07
CA PRO A 69 -1.76 -18.57 14.17
C PRO A 69 -1.99 -17.58 13.01
N ALA A 70 -2.24 -18.08 11.80
CA ALA A 70 -2.50 -17.21 10.64
C ALA A 70 -3.83 -16.47 10.80
N LYS A 71 -4.87 -17.16 11.28
CA LYS A 71 -6.19 -16.58 11.55
C LYS A 71 -6.09 -15.51 12.65
N GLU A 72 -5.43 -15.85 13.76
CA GLU A 72 -5.24 -14.92 14.88
C GLU A 72 -4.43 -13.67 14.47
N SER A 73 -3.40 -13.84 13.65
CA SER A 73 -2.59 -12.72 13.14
C SER A 73 -3.43 -11.80 12.26
N LEU A 74 -4.29 -12.34 11.37
CA LEU A 74 -5.17 -11.54 10.53
C LEU A 74 -6.20 -10.76 11.36
N GLU A 75 -6.83 -11.39 12.36
CA GLU A 75 -7.77 -10.75 13.28
C GLU A 75 -7.10 -9.60 14.04
N LYS A 76 -5.91 -9.84 14.63
CA LYS A 76 -5.12 -8.81 15.32
C LYS A 76 -4.74 -7.66 14.38
N SER A 77 -4.32 -7.97 13.16
CA SER A 77 -4.01 -6.95 12.15
C SER A 77 -5.23 -6.11 11.78
N GLN A 78 -6.41 -6.73 11.65
CA GLN A 78 -7.65 -6.02 11.31
C GLN A 78 -8.08 -5.06 12.43
N VAL A 79 -8.04 -5.51 13.69
CA VAL A 79 -8.36 -4.66 14.85
C VAL A 79 -7.38 -3.48 14.94
N ARG A 80 -6.07 -3.74 14.80
CA ARG A 80 -5.04 -2.68 14.80
C ARG A 80 -5.29 -1.64 13.71
N TRP A 81 -5.58 -2.09 12.49
CA TRP A 81 -5.88 -1.19 11.39
C TRP A 81 -7.11 -0.32 11.67
N ILE A 82 -8.20 -0.87 12.21
CA ILE A 82 -9.40 -0.10 12.58
C ILE A 82 -9.07 0.97 13.62
N VAL A 83 -8.31 0.59 14.65
CA VAL A 83 -7.89 1.53 15.72
C VAL A 83 -6.99 2.63 15.15
N GLY A 84 -6.00 2.29 14.33
CA GLY A 84 -5.11 3.26 13.68
C GLY A 84 -5.85 4.21 12.75
N ARG A 85 -6.72 3.68 11.88
CA ARG A 85 -7.62 4.47 11.01
C ARG A 85 -8.44 5.47 11.81
N ASN A 86 -9.05 5.05 12.91
CA ASN A 86 -9.89 5.92 13.74
C ASN A 86 -9.08 7.02 14.46
N ARG A 87 -7.79 6.76 14.76
CA ARG A 87 -6.88 7.75 15.37
C ARG A 87 -6.34 8.75 14.35
N ALA A 88 -6.04 8.31 13.14
CA ALA A 88 -5.52 9.18 12.08
C ALA A 88 -6.63 9.99 11.39
N CYS A 89 -7.74 9.35 11.03
CA CYS A 89 -8.83 9.98 10.29
C CYS A 89 -9.82 10.65 11.25
N VAL A 90 -9.39 11.74 11.86
CA VAL A 90 -10.21 12.55 12.77
C VAL A 90 -10.98 13.63 12.00
N PRO A 91 -12.24 13.93 12.39
CA PRO A 91 -12.94 15.08 11.84
C PRO A 91 -12.23 16.38 12.19
N ASN A 92 -12.22 17.32 11.24
CA ASN A 92 -11.87 18.71 11.48
C ASN A 92 -12.90 19.61 10.77
N ASP A 93 -12.64 20.91 10.70
CA ASP A 93 -13.57 21.88 10.10
C ASP A 93 -13.78 21.67 8.58
N ASP A 94 -12.86 20.95 7.91
CA ASP A 94 -12.98 20.54 6.52
C ASP A 94 -13.38 19.04 6.41
N PRO A 95 -14.65 18.72 6.10
CA PRO A 95 -15.10 17.33 5.98
C PRO A 95 -14.37 16.54 4.88
N ASP A 96 -13.74 17.20 3.91
CA ASP A 96 -12.97 16.51 2.88
C ASP A 96 -11.66 15.93 3.42
N VAL A 97 -11.11 16.47 4.51
CA VAL A 97 -9.87 15.95 5.14
C VAL A 97 -10.09 14.54 5.67
N ILE A 98 -11.14 14.31 6.46
CA ILE A 98 -11.46 12.97 6.96
C ILE A 98 -11.81 12.02 5.79
N GLY A 99 -12.51 12.53 4.77
CA GLY A 99 -12.84 11.76 3.57
C GLY A 99 -11.60 11.28 2.81
N ARG A 100 -10.60 12.15 2.59
CA ARG A 100 -9.33 11.80 1.95
C ARG A 100 -8.55 10.77 2.76
N CYS A 101 -8.40 10.99 4.07
CA CYS A 101 -7.72 10.03 4.96
C CYS A 101 -8.36 8.64 4.89
N LEU A 102 -9.68 8.56 5.00
CA LEU A 102 -10.40 7.28 4.94
C LEU A 102 -10.22 6.60 3.58
N LYS A 103 -10.33 7.34 2.47
CA LYS A 103 -10.13 6.78 1.12
C LYS A 103 -8.74 6.15 0.98
N THR A 104 -7.68 6.82 1.43
CA THR A 104 -6.32 6.27 1.45
C THR A 104 -6.21 5.03 2.33
N ARG A 105 -6.65 5.10 3.60
CA ARG A 105 -6.58 3.96 4.54
C ARG A 105 -7.33 2.72 4.03
N TYR A 106 -8.49 2.89 3.39
CA TYR A 106 -9.25 1.79 2.78
C TYR A 106 -8.55 1.22 1.55
N ALA A 107 -8.08 2.07 0.63
CA ALA A 107 -7.40 1.63 -0.58
C ALA A 107 -6.17 0.76 -0.26
N ASP A 108 -5.33 1.23 0.66
CA ASP A 108 -4.15 0.50 1.09
C ASP A 108 -4.52 -0.84 1.74
N ARG A 109 -5.50 -0.85 2.65
CA ARG A 109 -5.88 -2.08 3.36
C ARG A 109 -6.51 -3.11 2.43
N ILE A 110 -7.28 -2.67 1.44
CA ILE A 110 -7.80 -3.52 0.38
C ILE A 110 -6.65 -4.14 -0.42
N ALA A 111 -5.62 -3.36 -0.76
CA ALA A 111 -4.42 -3.85 -1.44
C ALA A 111 -3.65 -4.86 -0.56
N ASP A 112 -3.46 -4.58 0.73
CA ASP A 112 -2.81 -5.47 1.70
C ASP A 112 -3.54 -6.82 1.78
N LEU A 113 -4.87 -6.82 1.89
CA LEU A 113 -5.67 -8.05 1.95
C LEU A 113 -5.57 -8.85 0.64
N LYS A 114 -5.56 -8.19 -0.52
CA LYS A 114 -5.35 -8.84 -1.82
C LYS A 114 -3.95 -9.47 -1.90
N ALA A 115 -2.90 -8.75 -1.47
CA ALA A 115 -1.53 -9.27 -1.46
C ALA A 115 -1.33 -10.41 -0.44
N ALA A 116 -2.01 -10.35 0.71
CA ALA A 116 -2.00 -11.42 1.70
C ALA A 116 -2.68 -12.70 1.19
N ALA A 117 -3.72 -12.55 0.35
CA ALA A 117 -4.48 -13.66 -0.24
C ALA A 117 -3.83 -14.26 -1.51
N ALA A 118 -2.80 -13.62 -2.08
CA ALA A 118 -2.16 -14.04 -3.34
C ALA A 118 -1.23 -15.27 -3.22
N GLY A 119 -1.07 -15.84 -2.02
CA GLY A 119 -0.23 -16.99 -1.75
C GLY A 119 -0.33 -17.43 -0.28
N PRO A 120 0.67 -18.15 0.26
CA PRO A 120 0.73 -18.42 1.69
C PRO A 120 0.64 -17.11 2.50
N TYR A 121 -0.15 -17.12 3.58
CA TYR A 121 -0.36 -15.94 4.41
C TYR A 121 0.98 -15.39 4.94
N PRO A 122 1.32 -14.11 4.72
CA PRO A 122 2.69 -13.62 4.92
C PRO A 122 3.00 -13.25 6.37
N PHE A 123 2.02 -13.28 7.27
CA PHE A 123 2.15 -12.80 8.65
C PHE A 123 2.72 -11.37 8.72
N VAL A 124 2.28 -10.48 7.83
CA VAL A 124 2.64 -9.06 7.88
C VAL A 124 1.51 -8.29 8.55
N GLU A 125 1.81 -7.68 9.68
CA GLU A 125 0.89 -6.88 10.46
C GLU A 125 1.15 -5.39 10.26
N ASP A 126 0.06 -4.63 10.14
CA ASP A 126 0.10 -3.17 10.10
C ASP A 126 0.49 -2.62 11.48
N GLN A 127 1.53 -1.79 11.51
CA GLN A 127 1.86 -0.91 12.63
C GLN A 127 1.72 0.53 12.19
N SER A 128 1.51 1.43 13.16
CA SER A 128 1.33 2.84 12.86
C SER A 128 1.81 3.75 13.99
N ILE A 129 2.15 4.98 13.61
CA ILE A 129 2.42 6.10 14.50
C ILE A 129 1.45 7.22 14.12
N GLU A 130 0.42 7.42 14.93
CA GLU A 130 -0.48 8.57 14.81
C GLU A 130 -0.15 9.64 15.84
N ARG A 131 0.04 10.88 15.40
CA ARG A 131 0.16 12.06 16.28
C ARG A 131 -0.53 13.24 15.66
N SER A 132 -1.14 14.07 16.48
CA SER A 132 -1.63 15.36 16.07
C SER A 132 -1.50 16.35 17.22
N GLY A 133 -1.34 17.63 16.92
CA GLY A 133 -1.30 18.64 17.95
C GLY A 133 -0.96 20.02 17.41
N LYS A 134 -0.65 20.94 18.33
CA LYS A 134 -0.20 22.28 18.00
C LYS A 134 1.07 22.61 18.78
N VAL A 135 2.11 23.09 18.10
CA VAL A 135 3.34 23.60 18.70
C VAL A 135 3.56 25.01 18.17
N GLY A 136 3.47 26.01 19.05
CA GLY A 136 3.49 27.41 18.64
C GLY A 136 2.38 27.70 17.60
N LYS A 137 2.78 28.16 16.42
CA LYS A 137 1.89 28.46 15.27
C LYS A 137 1.70 27.29 14.30
N VAL A 138 2.19 26.09 14.64
CA VAL A 138 2.10 24.91 13.78
C VAL A 138 1.08 23.93 14.32
N THR A 139 -0.03 23.75 13.61
CA THR A 139 -0.86 22.55 13.78
C THR A 139 -0.23 21.44 12.95
N TYR A 140 -0.12 20.22 13.48
CA TYR A 140 0.48 19.11 12.76
C TYR A 140 -0.33 17.83 12.86
N THR A 141 -0.25 17.00 11.82
CA THR A 141 -0.79 15.63 11.77
C THR A 141 0.27 14.68 11.23
N ILE A 142 0.45 13.54 11.87
CA ILE A 142 1.40 12.50 11.49
C ILE A 142 0.61 11.19 11.45
N ASP A 143 0.59 10.54 10.29
CA ASP A 143 0.02 9.23 10.06
C ASP A 143 1.04 8.34 9.33
N LEU A 144 1.87 7.62 10.10
CA LEU A 144 2.92 6.78 9.51
C LEU A 144 2.65 5.30 9.72
N ARG A 145 2.23 4.60 8.66
CA ARG A 145 2.08 3.14 8.64
C ARG A 145 3.35 2.44 8.20
N TYR A 146 3.62 1.28 8.77
CA TYR A 146 4.78 0.45 8.42
C TYR A 146 4.51 -1.02 8.75
N PRO A 147 5.14 -1.98 8.04
CA PRO A 147 4.89 -3.39 8.25
C PRO A 147 5.68 -3.95 9.44
N ARG A 148 5.13 -5.00 10.05
CA ARG A 148 5.82 -5.88 10.99
C ARG A 148 5.57 -7.34 10.62
N PHE A 149 6.63 -8.09 10.38
CA PHE A 149 6.58 -9.53 10.19
C PHE A 149 6.41 -10.25 11.54
N ALA A 150 5.31 -10.96 11.70
CA ALA A 150 4.95 -11.76 12.88
C ALA A 150 5.06 -13.27 12.62
N GLY A 151 5.57 -13.66 11.46
CA GLY A 151 5.73 -15.07 11.07
C GLY A 151 6.80 -15.77 11.91
N ALA A 152 6.57 -17.05 12.19
CA ALA A 152 7.53 -17.90 12.92
C ALA A 152 8.47 -18.69 11.99
N THR A 153 8.44 -18.42 10.67
CA THR A 153 9.23 -19.13 9.67
C THR A 153 10.73 -18.78 9.72
N ALA A 154 11.07 -17.62 10.29
CA ALA A 154 12.43 -17.12 10.41
C ALA A 154 12.55 -16.06 11.51
N ASP A 155 13.77 -15.59 11.77
CA ASP A 155 14.00 -14.42 12.61
C ASP A 155 13.82 -13.13 11.80
N PHE A 156 12.72 -12.41 12.07
CA PHE A 156 12.42 -11.12 11.44
C PHE A 156 12.82 -9.91 12.31
N THR A 157 13.51 -10.12 13.43
CA THR A 157 13.79 -9.05 14.41
C THR A 157 14.53 -7.88 13.76
N ALA A 158 15.57 -8.16 12.97
CA ALA A 158 16.37 -7.12 12.33
C ALA A 158 15.55 -6.28 11.33
N ILE A 159 14.78 -6.93 10.45
CA ILE A 159 13.98 -6.21 9.45
C ILE A 159 12.81 -5.45 10.07
N ASN A 160 12.17 -6.01 11.09
CA ASN A 160 11.13 -5.30 11.86
C ASN A 160 11.68 -4.05 12.54
N ARG A 161 12.88 -4.15 13.12
CA ARG A 161 13.57 -3.00 13.72
C ARG A 161 13.85 -1.93 12.67
N THR A 162 14.34 -2.30 11.48
CA THR A 162 14.59 -1.34 10.40
C THR A 162 13.33 -0.54 10.03
N PHE A 163 12.18 -1.19 9.85
CA PHE A 163 10.93 -0.47 9.53
C PHE A 163 10.45 0.40 10.69
N ALA A 164 10.50 -0.10 11.93
CA ALA A 164 10.08 0.65 13.11
C ALA A 164 10.96 1.89 13.36
N GLU A 165 12.29 1.75 13.24
CA GLU A 165 13.24 2.85 13.41
C GLU A 165 13.10 3.91 12.31
N ALA A 166 12.87 3.49 11.06
CA ALA A 166 12.61 4.41 9.96
C ALA A 166 11.33 5.22 10.20
N ALA A 167 10.23 4.58 10.57
CA ALA A 167 8.98 5.26 10.88
C ALA A 167 9.11 6.19 12.09
N ALA A 168 9.82 5.75 13.13
CA ALA A 168 10.07 6.56 14.32
C ALA A 168 10.97 7.77 14.02
N LYS A 169 11.97 7.62 13.14
CA LYS A 169 12.81 8.72 12.66
C LYS A 169 11.98 9.73 11.87
N ALA A 170 11.18 9.26 10.91
CA ALA A 170 10.28 10.11 10.14
C ALA A 170 9.30 10.87 11.04
N ALA A 171 8.70 10.21 12.04
CA ALA A 171 7.83 10.86 13.02
C ALA A 171 8.56 11.96 13.80
N ARG A 172 9.81 11.72 14.24
CA ARG A 172 10.60 12.73 14.96
C ARG A 172 10.93 13.93 14.07
N GLU A 173 11.36 13.69 12.84
CA GLU A 173 11.80 14.74 11.91
C GLU A 173 10.64 15.59 11.37
N THR A 174 9.41 15.07 11.40
CA THR A 174 8.21 15.77 10.96
C THR A 174 7.39 16.35 12.11
N THR A 175 7.76 16.07 13.36
CA THR A 175 7.13 16.72 14.52
C THR A 175 7.73 18.12 14.68
N PRO A 176 6.91 19.20 14.67
CA PRO A 176 7.42 20.56 14.87
C PRO A 176 8.01 20.72 16.27
N THR A 177 9.07 21.52 16.37
CA THR A 177 9.70 21.93 17.62
C THR A 177 9.37 23.39 17.93
N ALA A 178 9.49 23.78 19.20
CA ALA A 178 9.11 25.13 19.65
C ALA A 178 9.98 26.24 19.02
N ASP A 179 11.18 25.89 18.56
CA ASP A 179 12.17 26.75 17.90
C ASP A 179 12.01 26.80 16.37
N ALA A 180 10.91 26.30 15.80
CA ALA A 180 10.67 26.33 14.35
C ALA A 180 10.68 27.75 13.73
N GLY A 181 10.68 28.82 14.55
CA GLY A 181 10.95 30.19 14.11
C GLY A 181 9.91 30.74 13.13
N LEU A 182 8.67 30.25 13.21
CA LEU A 182 7.64 30.58 12.24
C LEU A 182 6.83 31.81 12.65
N ASP A 183 6.77 32.79 11.76
CA ASP A 183 6.02 34.03 11.97
C ASP A 183 4.54 33.92 11.59
N ARG A 184 4.13 32.85 10.91
CA ARG A 184 2.76 32.60 10.45
C ARG A 184 2.22 31.25 10.90
N GLU A 185 0.89 31.15 11.02
CA GLU A 185 0.20 29.87 11.21
C GLU A 185 0.48 28.94 10.02
N GLN A 186 0.76 27.67 10.31
CA GLN A 186 1.01 26.64 9.31
C GLN A 186 0.40 25.31 9.73
N GLU A 187 0.08 24.50 8.73
CA GLU A 187 -0.33 23.11 8.91
C GLU A 187 0.76 22.20 8.38
N TRP A 188 1.32 21.38 9.25
CA TRP A 188 2.30 20.35 8.87
C TRP A 188 1.62 19.00 8.80
N GLN A 189 2.06 18.18 7.86
CA GLN A 189 1.51 16.86 7.67
C GLN A 189 2.60 15.88 7.25
N ALA A 190 2.53 14.66 7.76
CA ALA A 190 3.36 13.56 7.33
C ALA A 190 2.51 12.30 7.21
N GLU A 191 2.58 11.66 6.05
CA GLU A 191 1.85 10.45 5.72
C GLU A 191 2.84 9.38 5.25
N GLN A 192 2.65 8.15 5.72
CA GLN A 192 3.39 7.00 5.22
C GLN A 192 2.45 5.82 5.07
N GLY A 193 2.47 5.22 3.88
CA GLY A 193 1.84 3.95 3.59
C GLY A 193 2.87 2.91 3.19
N TYR A 194 2.43 1.67 3.04
CA TYR A 194 3.21 0.67 2.34
C TYR A 194 2.30 -0.20 1.48
N ALA A 195 2.87 -0.73 0.40
CA ALA A 195 2.27 -1.75 -0.43
C ALA A 195 3.09 -3.05 -0.35
N LEU A 196 2.39 -4.18 -0.41
CA LEU A 196 2.99 -5.51 -0.45
C LEU A 196 2.86 -6.09 -1.86
N PHE A 197 3.99 -6.44 -2.45
CA PHE A 197 4.03 -7.15 -3.73
C PHE A 197 4.59 -8.57 -3.56
N ARG A 198 3.99 -9.53 -4.28
CA ARG A 198 4.36 -10.94 -4.25
C ARG A 198 4.94 -11.36 -5.61
N PRO A 199 6.25 -11.22 -5.82
CA PRO A 199 6.86 -11.72 -7.05
C PRO A 199 7.04 -13.24 -7.04
N ASP A 200 7.05 -13.88 -5.85
CA ASP A 200 7.09 -15.33 -5.64
C ASP A 200 6.46 -15.66 -4.26
N PRO A 201 5.93 -16.89 -4.00
CA PRO A 201 5.40 -17.27 -2.69
C PRO A 201 6.35 -17.09 -1.50
N ASN A 202 7.67 -17.22 -1.70
CA ASN A 202 8.65 -17.21 -0.62
C ASN A 202 9.28 -15.84 -0.34
N VAL A 203 8.96 -14.83 -1.14
CA VAL A 203 9.49 -13.48 -0.93
C VAL A 203 8.38 -12.45 -1.04
N ILE A 204 8.61 -11.29 -0.45
CA ILE A 204 7.69 -10.18 -0.50
C ILE A 204 8.47 -8.88 -0.68
N THR A 205 8.02 -8.03 -1.60
CA THR A 205 8.50 -6.66 -1.66
C THR A 205 7.59 -5.80 -0.81
N VAL A 206 8.18 -5.09 0.14
CA VAL A 206 7.57 -3.99 0.86
C VAL A 206 7.98 -2.71 0.14
N ALA A 207 7.02 -2.01 -0.46
CA ALA A 207 7.21 -0.66 -0.99
C ALA A 207 6.66 0.34 0.02
N VAL A 208 7.53 1.08 0.71
CA VAL A 208 7.13 2.14 1.64
C VAL A 208 7.08 3.44 0.87
N THR A 209 5.94 4.13 0.91
CA THR A 209 5.77 5.47 0.34
C THR A 209 5.56 6.45 1.49
N PHE A 210 6.37 7.49 1.51
CA PHE A 210 6.34 8.57 2.49
C PHE A 210 6.11 9.89 1.78
N TRP A 211 5.33 10.77 2.40
CA TRP A 211 5.19 12.16 2.00
C TRP A 211 5.06 13.05 3.23
N ALA A 212 5.66 14.23 3.21
CA ALA A 212 5.48 15.22 4.25
C ALA A 212 5.54 16.65 3.72
N PHE A 213 4.84 17.54 4.42
CA PHE A 213 4.96 18.98 4.28
C PHE A 213 5.25 19.58 5.65
N THR A 214 6.41 20.23 5.75
CA THR A 214 6.91 20.87 6.98
C THR A 214 7.19 22.36 6.75
N GLY A 215 6.34 23.03 5.96
CA GLY A 215 6.36 24.49 5.79
C GLY A 215 7.23 25.05 4.67
N GLY A 216 7.79 24.20 3.81
CA GLY A 216 8.54 24.60 2.61
C GLY A 216 7.65 25.10 1.47
N ALA A 217 8.23 25.23 0.27
CA ALA A 217 7.48 25.63 -0.94
C ALA A 217 6.49 24.55 -1.42
N HIS A 218 6.82 23.28 -1.19
CA HIS A 218 6.01 22.11 -1.49
C HIS A 218 6.34 21.00 -0.49
N GLY A 219 5.55 19.92 -0.51
CA GLY A 219 5.88 18.71 0.24
C GLY A 219 7.02 17.93 -0.42
N TYR A 220 7.62 17.02 0.32
CA TYR A 220 8.64 16.10 -0.17
C TYR A 220 8.20 14.68 0.12
N GLY A 221 8.60 13.74 -0.73
CA GLY A 221 8.23 12.35 -0.55
C GLY A 221 9.27 11.41 -1.09
N SER A 222 9.09 10.14 -0.77
CA SER A 222 9.92 9.06 -1.26
C SER A 222 9.10 7.78 -1.39
N THR A 223 9.50 6.92 -2.32
CA THR A 223 9.16 5.51 -2.31
C THR A 223 10.47 4.73 -2.26
N SER A 224 10.50 3.71 -1.42
CA SER A 224 11.61 2.77 -1.29
C SER A 224 11.10 1.35 -1.18
N CYS A 225 11.72 0.45 -1.91
CA CYS A 225 11.33 -0.95 -2.01
C CYS A 225 12.36 -1.86 -1.34
N THR A 226 11.88 -2.78 -0.51
CA THR A 226 12.68 -3.79 0.17
C THR A 226 12.15 -5.18 -0.15
N LEU A 227 12.96 -6.01 -0.81
CA LEU A 227 12.66 -7.42 -1.01
C LEU A 227 13.09 -8.23 0.22
N VAL A 228 12.17 -8.99 0.81
CA VAL A 228 12.38 -9.81 2.01
C VAL A 228 12.13 -11.28 1.68
N ASP A 229 13.09 -12.14 2.02
CA ASP A 229 12.93 -13.60 1.94
C ASP A 229 12.24 -14.13 3.20
N LEU A 230 11.02 -14.63 3.06
CA LEU A 230 10.17 -15.10 4.16
C LEU A 230 10.71 -16.39 4.81
N ARG A 231 11.63 -17.10 4.16
CA ARG A 231 12.28 -18.30 4.72
C ARG A 231 13.47 -17.95 5.61
N THR A 232 14.07 -16.78 5.42
CA THR A 232 15.28 -16.38 6.15
C THR A 232 15.10 -15.14 7.02
N GLY A 233 14.03 -14.38 6.82
CA GLY A 233 13.76 -13.11 7.52
C GLY A 233 14.68 -11.97 7.09
N LYS A 234 15.49 -12.18 6.04
CA LYS A 234 16.51 -11.24 5.59
C LYS A 234 16.07 -10.48 4.34
N THR A 235 16.65 -9.30 4.17
CA THR A 235 16.56 -8.56 2.92
C THR A 235 17.37 -9.23 1.83
N VAL A 236 16.87 -9.16 0.60
CA VAL A 236 17.57 -9.62 -0.60
C VAL A 236 17.99 -8.39 -1.38
N PRO A 237 19.29 -8.06 -1.44
CA PRO A 237 19.78 -6.97 -2.28
C PRO A 237 19.65 -7.34 -3.77
N PRO A 238 19.67 -6.35 -4.69
CA PRO A 238 19.48 -6.61 -6.12
C PRO A 238 20.41 -7.68 -6.69
N ASP A 239 21.70 -7.65 -6.36
CA ASP A 239 22.70 -8.63 -6.77
C ASP A 239 22.39 -10.06 -6.26
N GLY A 240 21.71 -10.19 -5.13
CA GLY A 240 21.25 -11.47 -4.58
C GLY A 240 20.14 -12.16 -5.42
N VAL A 241 19.48 -11.42 -6.31
CA VAL A 241 18.44 -11.94 -7.22
C VAL A 241 19.05 -12.50 -8.51
N PHE A 242 20.16 -11.92 -8.96
CA PHE A 242 20.81 -12.26 -10.22
C PHE A 242 21.89 -13.35 -10.04
N ALA A 243 22.22 -14.04 -11.11
CA ALA A 243 23.25 -15.07 -11.11
C ALA A 243 24.63 -14.44 -10.79
N PRO A 244 25.44 -15.06 -9.92
CA PRO A 244 26.79 -14.57 -9.62
C PRO A 244 27.62 -14.39 -10.91
N GLY A 245 28.28 -13.24 -11.04
CA GLY A 245 29.09 -12.91 -12.22
C GLY A 245 28.30 -12.54 -13.48
N SER A 246 26.96 -12.56 -13.45
CA SER A 246 26.15 -12.09 -14.58
C SER A 246 26.33 -10.58 -14.80
N PRO A 247 26.20 -10.08 -16.05
CA PRO A 247 26.28 -8.66 -16.36
C PRO A 247 24.99 -7.90 -15.99
N TRP A 248 24.24 -8.36 -14.99
CA TRP A 248 22.86 -7.92 -14.72
C TRP A 248 22.74 -6.40 -14.56
N LEU A 249 23.67 -5.76 -13.85
CA LEU A 249 23.59 -4.32 -13.59
C LEU A 249 23.75 -3.53 -14.89
N LYS A 250 24.67 -3.96 -15.76
CA LYS A 250 24.87 -3.36 -17.08
C LYS A 250 23.60 -3.47 -17.93
N GLU A 251 22.97 -4.63 -17.95
CA GLU A 251 21.73 -4.87 -18.71
C GLU A 251 20.55 -4.04 -18.17
N VAL A 252 20.36 -4.02 -16.84
CA VAL A 252 19.30 -3.21 -16.20
C VAL A 252 19.53 -1.73 -16.49
N VAL A 253 20.74 -1.22 -16.33
CA VAL A 253 21.08 0.19 -16.62
C VAL A 253 20.85 0.54 -18.09
N ALA A 254 21.18 -0.37 -19.02
CA ALA A 254 20.93 -0.15 -20.44
C ALA A 254 19.42 -0.06 -20.75
N ILE A 255 18.61 -0.94 -20.15
CA ILE A 255 17.15 -0.90 -20.28
C ILE A 255 16.59 0.41 -19.72
N VAL A 256 16.99 0.76 -18.50
CA VAL A 256 16.55 1.97 -17.80
C VAL A 256 16.91 3.22 -18.59
N GLY A 257 18.16 3.35 -19.04
CA GLY A 257 18.60 4.54 -19.78
C GLY A 257 17.86 4.71 -21.11
N ALA A 258 17.63 3.61 -21.83
CA ALA A 258 16.86 3.63 -23.07
C ALA A 258 15.39 3.99 -22.86
N ASP A 259 14.79 3.56 -21.74
CA ASP A 259 13.41 3.85 -21.41
C ASP A 259 13.23 5.30 -20.93
N LEU A 260 14.06 5.76 -19.99
CA LEU A 260 14.06 7.16 -19.52
C LEU A 260 14.28 8.14 -20.67
N LYS A 261 15.21 7.84 -21.59
CA LYS A 261 15.44 8.68 -22.78
C LYS A 261 14.18 8.85 -23.65
N LYS A 262 13.33 7.82 -23.73
CA LYS A 262 12.04 7.93 -24.43
C LYS A 262 11.06 8.77 -23.63
N GLN A 263 10.96 8.53 -22.33
CA GLN A 263 10.07 9.30 -21.45
C GLN A 263 10.43 10.80 -21.43
N PHE A 264 11.71 11.14 -21.56
CA PHE A 264 12.20 12.52 -21.54
C PHE A 264 11.77 13.34 -22.76
N VAL A 265 11.27 12.70 -23.82
CA VAL A 265 10.68 13.38 -24.98
C VAL A 265 9.38 14.11 -24.58
N ASP A 266 8.57 13.47 -23.74
CA ASP A 266 7.22 13.96 -23.38
C ASP A 266 7.16 14.56 -21.96
N ASN A 267 8.07 14.16 -21.07
CA ASN A 267 8.11 14.62 -19.68
C ASN A 267 9.52 15.10 -19.31
N PRO A 268 9.72 16.36 -18.87
CA PRO A 268 11.05 16.94 -18.70
C PRO A 268 11.97 16.12 -17.77
N GLY A 269 13.09 15.62 -18.30
CA GLY A 269 14.09 14.88 -17.54
C GLY A 269 15.45 15.56 -17.46
N PHE A 270 16.34 15.02 -16.64
CA PHE A 270 17.72 15.45 -16.51
C PHE A 270 18.62 14.62 -17.44
N GLU A 271 18.99 15.18 -18.59
CA GLU A 271 19.85 14.49 -19.57
C GLU A 271 21.20 14.04 -18.97
N ASP A 272 21.74 14.80 -18.02
CA ASP A 272 22.97 14.43 -17.33
C ASP A 272 22.79 13.23 -16.38
N ALA A 273 21.56 12.95 -15.92
CA ALA A 273 21.25 11.75 -15.13
C ALA A 273 21.36 10.47 -15.98
N LEU A 274 21.27 10.57 -17.32
CA LEU A 274 21.46 9.43 -18.24
C LEU A 274 22.93 9.09 -18.52
N GLN A 275 23.88 9.88 -18.01
CA GLN A 275 25.29 9.53 -18.09
C GLN A 275 25.53 8.20 -17.40
N ILE A 276 26.19 7.25 -18.08
CA ILE A 276 26.28 5.85 -17.65
C ILE A 276 26.76 5.69 -16.20
N THR A 277 27.74 6.48 -15.76
CA THR A 277 28.28 6.41 -14.40
C THR A 277 27.28 6.90 -13.35
N LYS A 278 26.56 7.99 -13.64
CA LYS A 278 25.52 8.53 -12.75
C LYS A 278 24.34 7.58 -12.68
N LEU A 279 23.83 7.15 -13.84
CA LEU A 279 22.69 6.24 -13.91
C LEU A 279 23.00 4.90 -13.23
N THR A 280 24.19 4.34 -13.44
CA THR A 280 24.61 3.10 -12.76
C THR A 280 24.63 3.28 -11.25
N LYS A 281 25.16 4.40 -10.75
CA LYS A 281 25.18 4.69 -9.30
C LYS A 281 23.77 4.81 -8.74
N THR A 282 22.88 5.55 -9.41
CA THR A 282 21.49 5.72 -8.97
C THR A 282 20.78 4.37 -8.98
N VAL A 283 20.75 3.68 -10.13
CA VAL A 283 20.09 2.38 -10.28
C VAL A 283 20.60 1.37 -9.26
N ASN A 284 21.90 1.32 -8.95
CA ASN A 284 22.46 0.34 -8.01
C ASN A 284 22.10 0.59 -6.53
N THR A 285 21.24 1.57 -6.22
CA THR A 285 20.69 1.75 -4.88
C THR A 285 19.51 0.80 -4.68
N SER A 286 19.55 -0.03 -3.62
CA SER A 286 18.59 -1.12 -3.41
C SER A 286 17.13 -0.66 -3.34
N GLY A 287 16.87 0.54 -2.81
CA GLY A 287 15.52 1.10 -2.65
C GLY A 287 14.75 1.31 -3.96
N HIS A 288 15.41 1.32 -5.12
CA HIS A 288 14.72 1.50 -6.40
C HIS A 288 14.05 0.22 -6.93
N PHE A 289 14.44 -0.97 -6.44
CA PHE A 289 14.00 -2.24 -7.01
C PHE A 289 12.67 -2.72 -6.39
N CYS A 290 11.58 -2.36 -7.03
CA CYS A 290 10.24 -2.80 -6.66
C CYS A 290 9.87 -4.07 -7.43
N TRP A 291 10.17 -5.24 -6.86
CA TRP A 291 9.81 -6.53 -7.47
C TRP A 291 8.31 -6.78 -7.31
N GLN A 292 7.58 -6.80 -8.42
CA GLN A 292 6.14 -7.00 -8.46
C GLN A 292 5.78 -8.34 -9.13
N ALA A 293 4.50 -8.70 -9.12
CA ALA A 293 4.03 -9.87 -9.87
C ALA A 293 4.34 -9.70 -11.37
N GLY A 294 5.28 -10.50 -11.90
CA GLY A 294 5.64 -10.57 -13.32
C GLY A 294 6.62 -9.51 -13.84
N LYS A 295 7.02 -8.52 -13.02
CA LYS A 295 7.94 -7.46 -13.43
C LYS A 295 8.83 -6.95 -12.29
N LEU A 296 9.96 -6.37 -12.66
CA LEU A 296 10.74 -5.48 -11.83
C LEU A 296 10.38 -4.06 -12.23
N GLN A 297 9.90 -3.24 -11.30
CA GLN A 297 9.79 -1.81 -11.50
C GLN A 297 10.99 -1.12 -10.85
N ILE A 298 11.73 -0.33 -11.63
CA ILE A 298 12.73 0.61 -11.11
C ILE A 298 12.00 1.92 -10.85
N TYR A 299 11.95 2.35 -9.59
CA TYR A 299 11.27 3.59 -9.18
C TYR A 299 12.28 4.69 -8.88
N PHE A 300 12.16 5.82 -9.56
CA PHE A 300 12.94 7.04 -9.30
C PHE A 300 12.06 8.07 -8.61
N ASN A 301 12.50 8.52 -7.44
CA ASN A 301 11.90 9.61 -6.70
C ASN A 301 12.07 10.94 -7.45
N GLN A 302 11.26 11.92 -7.04
CA GLN A 302 11.38 13.30 -7.53
C GLN A 302 12.83 13.79 -7.35
N TYR A 303 13.32 14.57 -8.32
CA TYR A 303 14.70 15.08 -8.38
C TYR A 303 15.81 14.08 -8.69
N GLU A 304 15.55 12.77 -8.80
CA GLU A 304 16.61 11.82 -9.14
C GLU A 304 16.98 11.83 -10.62
N VAL A 305 15.97 11.88 -11.49
CA VAL A 305 16.16 11.85 -12.96
C VAL A 305 15.35 12.93 -13.68
N GLY A 306 14.65 13.80 -12.94
CA GLY A 306 13.87 14.92 -13.48
C GLY A 306 13.42 15.87 -12.36
N PRO A 307 12.90 17.06 -12.69
CA PRO A 307 12.45 18.05 -11.72
C PRO A 307 11.19 17.58 -10.98
N TYR A 308 10.87 18.21 -9.85
CA TYR A 308 9.67 17.88 -9.05
C TYR A 308 8.38 17.85 -9.87
N SER A 309 8.22 18.80 -10.79
CA SER A 309 7.02 18.95 -11.63
C SER A 309 6.80 17.78 -12.59
N ALA A 310 7.85 17.03 -12.92
CA ALA A 310 7.77 15.83 -13.75
C ALA A 310 7.23 14.62 -12.96
N GLY A 311 7.15 14.73 -11.63
CA GLY A 311 6.80 13.63 -10.74
C GLY A 311 7.91 12.57 -10.66
N PRO A 312 7.61 11.41 -10.04
CA PRO A 312 8.50 10.26 -10.07
C PRO A 312 8.54 9.63 -11.46
N TYR A 313 9.68 9.01 -11.80
CA TYR A 313 9.82 8.19 -13.00
C TYR A 313 9.78 6.71 -12.62
N THR A 314 9.23 5.87 -13.49
CA THR A 314 9.30 4.42 -13.31
C THR A 314 9.73 3.74 -14.61
N VAL A 315 10.49 2.66 -14.50
CA VAL A 315 10.83 1.78 -15.62
C VAL A 315 10.41 0.36 -15.28
N ASP A 316 9.45 -0.17 -16.04
CA ASP A 316 8.95 -1.53 -15.86
C ASP A 316 9.72 -2.52 -16.76
N ILE A 317 10.37 -3.50 -16.14
CA ILE A 317 11.13 -4.55 -16.82
C ILE A 317 10.43 -5.90 -16.58
N PRO A 318 9.80 -6.49 -17.61
CA PRO A 318 9.14 -7.78 -17.46
C PRO A 318 10.16 -8.89 -17.17
N TYR A 319 9.78 -9.88 -16.37
CA TYR A 319 10.70 -10.97 -16.00
C TYR A 319 11.21 -11.78 -17.19
N SER A 320 10.48 -11.82 -18.31
CA SER A 320 10.97 -12.42 -19.56
C SER A 320 12.28 -11.80 -20.07
N ARG A 321 12.50 -10.50 -19.82
CA ARG A 321 13.74 -9.78 -20.16
C ARG A 321 14.88 -10.07 -19.19
N LEU A 322 14.56 -10.38 -17.94
CA LEU A 322 15.53 -10.64 -16.88
C LEU A 322 15.89 -12.12 -16.74
N LYS A 323 15.04 -13.03 -17.23
CA LYS A 323 15.15 -14.48 -17.08
C LYS A 323 16.55 -15.05 -17.33
N PRO A 324 17.31 -14.63 -18.36
CA PRO A 324 18.67 -15.15 -18.58
C PRO A 324 19.67 -14.75 -17.49
N LEU A 325 19.39 -13.68 -16.74
CA LEU A 325 20.25 -13.10 -15.72
C LEU A 325 19.89 -13.55 -14.30
N LEU A 326 18.67 -14.07 -14.09
CA LEU A 326 18.19 -14.48 -12.77
C LEU A 326 18.95 -15.71 -12.25
N ARG A 327 19.23 -15.72 -10.94
CA ARG A 327 19.85 -16.85 -10.27
C ARG A 327 18.94 -18.08 -10.34
N ALA A 328 19.48 -19.23 -10.79
CA ALA A 328 18.76 -20.50 -10.73
C ALA A 328 18.44 -20.87 -9.27
N GLY A 329 17.17 -21.18 -8.98
CA GLY A 329 16.71 -21.43 -7.61
C GLY A 329 16.79 -20.19 -6.69
N GLY A 330 16.89 -19.00 -7.28
CA GLY A 330 16.91 -17.74 -6.56
C GLY A 330 15.54 -17.33 -6.00
N PRO A 331 15.48 -16.16 -5.34
CA PRO A 331 14.27 -15.65 -4.66
C PRO A 331 13.12 -15.31 -5.59
N ILE A 332 13.40 -15.05 -6.87
CA ILE A 332 12.41 -14.80 -7.92
C ILE A 332 12.40 -16.03 -8.82
N SER A 333 11.33 -16.84 -8.76
CA SER A 333 11.23 -18.07 -9.55
C SER A 333 10.85 -17.78 -11.01
N ARG A 334 11.11 -18.77 -11.87
CA ARG A 334 11.16 -18.69 -13.34
C ARG A 334 9.83 -18.82 -14.05
#